data_AF-A0A957NR21-F1
#
_entry.id   AF-A0A957NR21-F1
#
_cell.length_a   1.000
_cell.length_b   1.000
_cell.length_c   1.000
_cell.angle_alpha   90.00
_cell.angle_beta   90.00
_cell.angle_gamma   90.00
#
_symmetry.space_group_name_H-M   'P 1'
#
loop_
_entity.id
_entity.type
_entity.pdbx_description
1 polymer ?
#
loop_
_entity_poly.entity_id
_entity_poly.type
_entity_poly.pdbx_seq_one_letter_code
_entity_poly.pdbx_strand_id
1 'polypeptide(L)'
;MRLATAMDEIEPLRDVRVQANQAYLAIILLARVVIRLGDLADISTRVIEGLFAGDLAYLQAFYRQINDQGATTLQVPCAKCQHPNEINLTDLGEFAATP
;
A
#
# COMPACT_ATOMS: atom_id res chain seq x y z
N MET A 1 -6.62 -10.07 -1.51
CA MET A 1 -6.48 -8.77 -0.83
C MET A 1 -7.28 -7.74 -1.62
N ARG A 2 -7.84 -6.71 -0.99
CA ARG A 2 -8.48 -5.57 -1.67
C ARG A 2 -7.53 -4.37 -1.69
N LEU A 3 -7.78 -3.40 -2.58
CA LEU A 3 -7.10 -2.11 -2.53
C LEU A 3 -7.38 -1.42 -1.19
N ALA A 4 -6.35 -0.80 -0.64
CA ALA A 4 -6.45 0.02 0.54
C ALA A 4 -7.11 1.35 0.19
N THR A 5 -7.97 1.80 1.08
CA THR A 5 -8.49 3.16 1.05
C THR A 5 -7.58 4.06 1.88
N ALA A 6 -7.63 5.38 1.64
CA ALA A 6 -6.95 6.33 2.51
C ALA A 6 -7.37 6.21 3.99
N MET A 7 -8.60 5.77 4.26
CA MET A 7 -9.07 5.55 5.62
C MET A 7 -8.40 4.33 6.28
N ASP A 8 -8.12 3.27 5.51
CA ASP A 8 -7.39 2.10 6.03
C ASP A 8 -5.97 2.45 6.45
N GLU A 9 -5.35 3.46 5.81
CA GLU A 9 -4.01 3.95 6.11
C GLU A 9 -3.99 4.91 7.32
N ILE A 10 -5.01 5.77 7.45
CA ILE A 10 -5.01 6.85 8.45
C ILE A 10 -5.62 6.41 9.78
N GLU A 11 -6.71 5.65 9.76
CA GLU A 11 -7.44 5.31 10.98
C GLU A 11 -6.60 4.50 12.00
N PRO A 12 -5.75 3.53 11.60
CA PRO A 12 -4.91 2.79 12.54
C PRO A 12 -3.90 3.66 13.30
N LEU A 13 -3.55 4.85 12.79
CA LEU A 13 -2.61 5.77 13.47
C LEU A 13 -3.16 6.28 14.83
N ARG A 14 -4.46 6.12 15.06
CA ARG A 14 -5.10 6.43 16.34
C ARG A 14 -5.02 5.28 17.36
N ASP A 15 -4.65 4.07 16.95
CA ASP A 15 -4.53 2.91 17.85
C ASP A 15 -3.31 3.10 18.76
N VAL A 16 -3.50 2.93 20.08
CA VAL A 16 -2.45 3.10 21.10
C VAL A 16 -1.25 2.17 20.83
N ARG A 17 -1.49 0.98 20.27
CA ARG A 17 -0.41 0.04 19.93
C ARG A 17 0.47 0.56 18.79
N VAL A 18 -0.14 1.24 17.82
CA VAL A 18 0.60 1.88 16.71
C VAL A 18 1.38 3.09 17.22
N GLN A 19 0.79 3.89 18.11
CA GLN A 19 1.48 5.01 18.75
C GLN A 19 2.70 4.57 19.58
N ALA A 20 2.57 3.44 20.29
CA ALA A 20 3.67 2.86 21.05
C ALA A 20 4.73 2.20 20.14
N ASN A 21 4.30 1.61 19.02
CA ASN A 21 5.18 0.96 18.05
C ASN A 21 4.63 1.07 16.63
N GLN A 22 5.27 1.92 15.83
CA GLN A 22 4.88 2.16 14.43
C GLN A 22 4.86 0.87 13.58
N ALA A 23 5.68 -0.14 13.92
CA ALA A 23 5.70 -1.41 13.20
C ALA A 23 4.35 -2.17 13.28
N TYR A 24 3.53 -1.88 14.29
CA TYR A 24 2.22 -2.48 14.47
C TYR A 24 1.19 -1.98 13.44
N LEU A 25 1.46 -0.84 12.78
CA LEU A 25 0.60 -0.32 11.70
C LEU A 25 0.39 -1.37 10.61
N ALA A 26 1.48 -2.02 10.16
CA ALA A 26 1.42 -3.01 9.09
C ALA A 26 0.52 -4.20 9.46
N ILE A 27 0.48 -4.60 10.73
CA ILE A 27 -0.36 -5.70 11.20
C ILE A 27 -1.84 -5.33 11.08
N ILE A 28 -2.21 -4.15 11.60
CA ILE A 28 -3.60 -3.67 11.52
C ILE A 28 -4.02 -3.50 10.08
N LEU A 29 -3.19 -2.83 9.29
CA LEU A 29 -3.47 -2.56 7.88
C LEU A 29 -3.66 -3.85 7.09
N LEU A 30 -2.78 -4.84 7.24
CA LEU A 30 -2.93 -6.14 6.58
C LEU A 30 -4.21 -6.86 7.00
N ALA A 31 -4.57 -6.84 8.30
CA ALA A 31 -5.82 -7.45 8.76
C ALA A 31 -7.07 -6.83 8.11
N ARG A 32 -7.04 -5.55 7.73
CA ARG A 32 -8.18 -4.84 7.13
C ARG A 32 -8.33 -5.07 5.63
N VAL A 33 -7.22 -5.30 4.92
CA VAL A 33 -7.19 -5.37 3.45
C VAL A 33 -7.09 -6.80 2.92
N VAL A 34 -6.62 -7.74 3.72
CA VAL A 34 -6.61 -9.15 3.32
C VAL A 34 -8.03 -9.71 3.47
N ILE A 35 -8.63 -10.08 2.34
CA ILE A 35 -10.02 -10.59 2.28
C ILE A 35 -10.14 -12.11 2.50
N ARG A 36 -9.04 -12.86 2.29
CA ARG A 36 -8.99 -14.32 2.42
C ARG A 36 -7.54 -14.81 2.49
N LEU A 37 -7.27 -15.76 3.40
CA LEU A 37 -6.01 -16.51 3.50
C LEU A 37 -6.34 -18.00 3.59
N GLY A 38 -6.22 -18.72 2.47
CA GLY A 38 -6.67 -20.11 2.39
C GLY A 38 -8.15 -20.24 2.78
N ASP A 39 -8.42 -21.12 3.74
CA ASP A 39 -9.77 -21.44 4.23
C ASP A 39 -10.18 -20.62 5.47
N LEU A 40 -9.37 -19.63 5.89
CA LEU A 40 -9.71 -18.76 7.01
C LEU A 40 -10.88 -17.84 6.65
N ALA A 41 -11.95 -17.94 7.42
CA ALA A 41 -13.19 -17.16 7.22
C ALA A 41 -13.08 -15.71 7.72
N ASP A 42 -12.22 -15.46 8.72
CA ASP A 42 -12.01 -14.13 9.30
C ASP A 42 -10.52 -13.89 9.56
N ILE A 43 -10.05 -12.69 9.23
CA ILE A 43 -8.64 -12.29 9.30
C ILE A 43 -8.54 -11.15 10.29
N SER A 44 -8.24 -11.49 11.53
CA SER A 44 -8.01 -10.53 12.60
C SER A 44 -6.53 -10.17 12.73
N THR A 45 -6.24 -9.10 13.49
CA THR A 45 -4.85 -8.73 13.81
C THR A 45 -4.07 -9.88 14.45
N ARG A 46 -4.74 -10.71 15.26
CA ARG A 46 -4.13 -11.87 15.92
C ARG A 46 -3.68 -12.94 14.92
N VAL A 47 -4.40 -13.11 13.81
CA VAL A 47 -4.00 -14.03 12.74
C VAL A 47 -2.71 -13.52 12.09
N ILE A 48 -2.66 -12.22 11.77
CA ILE A 48 -1.48 -11.60 11.14
C ILE A 48 -0.27 -11.59 12.07
N GLU A 49 -0.46 -11.34 13.37
CA GLU A 49 0.59 -11.44 14.40
C GLU A 49 1.19 -12.84 14.51
N GLY A 50 0.37 -13.87 14.32
CA GLY A 50 0.77 -15.27 14.45
C GLY A 50 1.49 -15.82 13.22
N LEU A 51 1.65 -15.04 12.16
CA LEU A 51 2.34 -15.47 10.94
C LEU A 51 3.84 -15.64 11.20
N PHE A 52 4.47 -16.56 10.47
CA PHE A 52 5.92 -16.60 10.40
C PHE A 52 6.45 -15.30 9.80
N ALA A 53 7.64 -14.88 10.22
CA ALA A 53 8.24 -13.63 9.74
C ALA A 53 8.34 -13.55 8.21
N GLY A 54 8.63 -14.67 7.55
CA GLY A 54 8.66 -14.75 6.08
C GLY A 54 7.30 -14.53 5.43
N ASP A 55 6.23 -15.07 6.01
CA ASP A 55 4.86 -14.91 5.50
C ASP A 55 4.37 -13.47 5.69
N LEU A 56 4.67 -12.87 6.83
CA LEU A 56 4.37 -11.46 7.09
C LEU A 56 5.10 -10.56 6.08
N ALA A 57 6.39 -10.81 5.85
CA ALA A 57 7.18 -10.06 4.88
C ALA A 57 6.63 -10.20 3.45
N TYR A 58 6.19 -11.41 3.08
CA TYR A 58 5.53 -11.66 1.80
C TYR A 58 4.24 -10.85 1.66
N LEU A 59 3.35 -10.88 2.66
CA LEU A 59 2.09 -10.12 2.61
C LEU A 59 2.32 -8.60 2.58
N GLN A 60 3.34 -8.10 3.29
CA GLN A 60 3.74 -6.69 3.21
C GLN A 60 4.24 -6.32 1.80
N ALA A 61 5.03 -7.18 1.17
CA ALA A 61 5.49 -6.96 -0.20
C ALA A 61 4.31 -7.01 -1.19
N PHE A 62 3.40 -7.96 -1.02
CA PHE A 62 2.21 -8.09 -1.85
C PHE A 62 1.24 -6.91 -1.68
N TYR A 63 1.12 -6.38 -0.47
CA TYR A 63 0.38 -5.15 -0.20
C TYR A 63 0.93 -3.97 -1.01
N ARG A 64 2.24 -3.73 -0.94
CA ARG A 64 2.91 -2.70 -1.74
C ARG A 64 2.71 -2.95 -3.23
N GLN A 65 2.86 -4.19 -3.67
CA GLN A 65 2.62 -4.53 -5.06
C GLN A 65 1.21 -4.14 -5.52
N ILE A 66 0.16 -4.41 -4.74
CA ILE A 66 -1.21 -4.09 -5.15
C ILE A 66 -1.50 -2.58 -5.08
N ASN A 67 -1.01 -1.89 -4.05
CA ASN A 67 -1.39 -0.52 -3.76
C ASN A 67 -0.43 0.53 -4.35
N ASP A 68 0.83 0.16 -4.56
CA ASP A 68 1.85 1.02 -5.16
C ASP A 68 2.00 0.79 -6.68
N GLN A 69 1.48 -0.32 -7.25
CA GLN A 69 1.41 -0.47 -8.73
C GLN A 69 0.36 0.45 -9.38
N GLY A 70 -0.40 1.19 -8.57
CA GLY A 70 -1.22 2.32 -9.01
C GLY A 70 -0.48 3.65 -8.96
N ALA A 71 0.82 3.68 -8.63
CA ALA A 71 1.63 4.89 -8.67
C ALA A 71 1.95 5.26 -10.13
N THR A 72 0.95 5.84 -10.79
CA THR A 72 1.15 7.12 -11.43
C THR A 72 2.05 7.11 -12.68
N THR A 73 2.34 5.97 -13.31
CA THR A 73 3.05 5.97 -14.60
C THR A 73 2.10 5.91 -15.78
N LEU A 74 1.97 7.04 -16.49
CA LEU A 74 1.24 7.13 -17.74
C LEU A 74 2.20 6.93 -18.92
N GLN A 75 1.89 5.94 -19.75
CA GLN A 75 2.48 5.84 -21.07
C GLN A 75 1.77 6.85 -21.97
N VAL A 76 2.44 7.96 -22.27
CA VAL A 76 1.94 8.96 -23.21
C VAL A 76 2.86 9.04 -24.44
N PRO A 77 2.30 9.05 -25.66
CA PRO A 77 3.11 9.23 -26.85
C PRO A 77 3.64 10.66 -26.91
N CYS A 78 4.94 10.81 -27.17
CA CYS A 78 5.54 12.14 -27.35
C CYS A 78 4.95 12.85 -28.57
N ALA A 79 4.35 14.03 -28.38
CA ALA A 79 3.73 14.82 -29.45
C ALA A 79 4.69 15.23 -30.59
N LYS A 80 6.01 15.19 -30.35
CA LYS A 80 7.04 15.61 -31.31
C LYS A 80 7.62 14.46 -32.13
N CYS A 81 7.77 13.27 -31.54
CA CYS A 81 8.48 12.14 -32.17
C CYS A 81 7.75 10.79 -32.06
N GLN A 82 6.53 10.77 -31.51
CA GLN A 82 5.65 9.60 -31.37
C GLN A 82 6.25 8.39 -30.63
N HIS A 83 7.40 8.54 -29.98
CA HIS A 83 7.95 7.49 -29.14
C HIS A 83 7.13 7.38 -27.84
N PRO A 84 6.92 6.14 -27.34
CA PRO A 84 6.31 5.94 -26.04
C PRO A 84 7.22 6.54 -24.97
N ASN A 85 6.65 7.41 -24.14
CA ASN A 85 7.36 7.99 -23.01
C ASN A 85 6.59 7.64 -21.73
N GLU A 86 7.34 7.20 -20.74
CA GLU A 86 6.81 6.80 -19.45
C GLU A 86 6.90 8.00 -18.51
N ILE A 87 5.75 8.61 -18.19
CA ILE A 87 5.69 9.76 -17.29
C ILE A 87 5.19 9.30 -15.95
N ASN A 88 5.98 9.53 -14.90
CA ASN A 88 5.50 9.41 -13.54
C ASN A 88 4.76 10.71 -13.15
N LEU A 89 3.43 10.68 -12.96
CA LEU A 89 2.68 11.86 -12.54
C LEU A 89 3.04 12.34 -11.12
N THR A 90 3.84 11.61 -10.31
CA THR A 90 4.41 12.21 -9.09
C THR A 90 5.38 13.35 -9.41
N ASP A 91 6.04 13.30 -10.57
CA ASP A 91 7.01 14.32 -11.02
C ASP A 91 6.31 15.58 -11.55
N LEU A 92 5.00 15.51 -11.83
CA LEU A 92 4.21 16.65 -12.31
C LEU A 92 3.79 17.61 -11.18
N GLY A 93 3.92 17.19 -9.92
CA GLY A 93 3.59 18.01 -8.74
C GLY A 93 4.73 18.88 -8.22
N GLU A 94 5.99 18.62 -8.61
CA GLU A 94 7.17 19.31 -8.06
C GLU A 94 7.47 20.67 -8.73
N PHE A 95 6.77 21.02 -9.82
CA PHE A 95 7.02 22.28 -10.55
C PHE A 95 6.26 23.51 -10.02
N ALA A 96 5.49 23.40 -8.94
CA ALA A 96 4.68 24.50 -8.42
C ALA A 96 4.87 24.75 -6.91
N ALA A 97 6.13 24.86 -6.48
CA ALA A 97 6.46 25.47 -5.19
C ALA A 97 7.82 26.18 -5.27
N THR A 98 7.93 27.20 -6.12
CA THR A 98 8.96 28.23 -5.97
C THR A 98 8.36 29.40 -5.19
N PRO A 99 9.06 29.92 -4.15
CA PRO A 99 8.58 31.03 -3.32
C PRO A 99 8.43 32.35 -4.09
#